data_AF-S6BTR8-F1
#
_entry.id   AF-S6BTR8-F1
#
_cell.length_a   1.000
_cell.length_b   1.000
_cell.length_c   1.000
_cell.angle_alpha   90.00
_cell.angle_beta   90.00
_cell.angle_gamma   90.00
#
_symmetry.space_group_name_H-M   'P 1'
#
loop_
_entity.id
_entity.type
_entity.pdbx_description
1 polymer ?
#
loop_
_entity_poly.entity_id
_entity_poly.type
_entity_poly.pdbx_seq_one_letter_code
_entity_poly.pdbx_strand_id
1 'polypeptide(L)'
;MNLSLQVRRRLLQAGFFALFVLAPVFDILRFDLTLGHAIFFGHPWTLGIDDFVAGRIGVGKAAWNLFWRGALPLFGGAALFLWIARRYGRLYCGWLCPHFSVVETINGLMRRAIGRHSLWERRPLPARQPDGTLRHPDPRYWVPTLLAVFGFAFLWAVVLLTWLLPPATVYGNLFTGELTRNQATFLIAATGAFSIEFLLARHLFCRFGCAVGLFQSLAWMANDRALVVGFDTARAAVCKSCNNACDNACPMRLKPRTLKRRMFTCTECAQCLDACEQVTTRLGTRPVLRWVRGEAALPVVTGRPLLVREAARGRPEEIEEWKNRSANSGTA
;
A
#
# COMPACT_ATOMS: atom_id res chain seq x y z
N MET A 1 -18.24 16.84 12.89
CA MET A 1 -18.55 15.54 12.26
C MET A 1 -17.30 14.66 12.28
N ASN A 2 -17.28 13.56 13.03
CA ASN A 2 -16.14 12.64 13.02
C ASN A 2 -16.17 11.80 11.74
N LEU A 3 -15.33 12.14 10.76
CA LEU A 3 -15.16 11.33 9.54
C LEU A 3 -14.69 9.92 9.90
N SER A 4 -15.26 8.89 9.24
CA SER A 4 -14.83 7.50 9.41
C SER A 4 -13.38 7.31 8.97
N LEU A 5 -12.71 6.29 9.51
CA LEU A 5 -11.30 6.02 9.24
C LEU A 5 -11.03 5.82 7.74
N GLN A 6 -11.93 5.13 7.02
CA GLN A 6 -11.80 4.92 5.58
C GLN A 6 -11.94 6.20 4.77
N VAL A 7 -12.79 7.14 5.19
CA VAL A 7 -12.92 8.42 4.52
C VAL A 7 -11.64 9.23 4.70
N ARG A 8 -11.10 9.31 5.92
CA ARG A 8 -9.80 9.95 6.16
C ARG A 8 -8.68 9.33 5.34
N ARG A 9 -8.63 8.00 5.24
CA ARG A 9 -7.65 7.28 4.42
C ARG A 9 -7.77 7.64 2.94
N ARG A 10 -8.99 7.65 2.38
CA ARG A 10 -9.22 8.04 0.98
C ARG A 10 -8.84 9.50 0.71
N LEU A 11 -9.12 10.40 1.65
CA LEU A 11 -8.69 11.80 1.55
C LEU A 11 -7.16 11.93 1.54
N LEU A 12 -6.46 11.19 2.40
CA LEU A 12 -5.00 11.15 2.41
C LEU A 12 -4.43 10.57 1.12
N GLN A 13 -4.99 9.46 0.63
CA GLN A 13 -4.60 8.87 -0.66
C GLN A 13 -4.80 9.86 -1.81
N ALA A 14 -5.95 10.54 -1.86
CA ALA A 14 -6.24 11.55 -2.88
C ALA A 14 -5.30 12.76 -2.78
N GLY A 15 -5.03 13.25 -1.57
CA GLY A 15 -4.12 14.35 -1.32
C GLY A 15 -2.68 14.02 -1.73
N PHE A 16 -2.18 12.83 -1.39
CA PHE A 16 -0.85 12.39 -1.81
C PHE A 16 -0.77 12.07 -3.30
N PHE A 17 -1.84 11.55 -3.90
CA PHE A 17 -1.91 11.38 -5.35
C PHE A 17 -1.87 12.74 -6.07
N ALA A 18 -2.62 13.73 -5.60
CA ALA A 18 -2.56 15.09 -6.11
C ALA A 18 -1.16 15.69 -5.93
N LEU A 19 -0.55 15.53 -4.76
CA LEU A 19 0.83 15.96 -4.52
C LEU A 19 1.81 15.29 -5.49
N PHE A 20 1.66 13.99 -5.76
CA PHE A 20 2.53 13.28 -6.72
C PHE A 20 2.42 13.84 -8.15
N VAL A 21 1.21 14.20 -8.59
CA VAL A 21 0.97 14.80 -9.91
C VAL A 21 1.45 16.25 -9.97
N LEU A 22 1.23 17.02 -8.90
CA LEU A 22 1.47 18.46 -8.86
C LEU A 22 2.89 18.85 -8.40
N ALA A 23 3.60 17.95 -7.71
CA ALA A 23 4.97 18.17 -7.24
C ALA A 23 5.94 18.63 -8.35
N PRO A 24 5.99 18.01 -9.54
CA PRO A 24 6.84 18.49 -10.62
C PRO A 24 6.34 19.81 -11.21
N VAL A 25 5.03 20.07 -11.22
CA VAL A 25 4.43 21.28 -11.80
C VAL A 25 4.75 22.52 -10.97
N PHE A 26 4.74 22.40 -9.64
CA PHE A 26 5.05 23.49 -8.71
C PHE A 26 6.51 23.47 -8.23
N ASP A 27 7.40 22.75 -8.91
CA ASP A 27 8.82 22.65 -8.55
C ASP A 27 9.06 22.23 -7.08
N ILE A 28 8.12 21.49 -6.46
CA ILE A 28 8.24 21.02 -5.07
C ILE A 28 9.36 19.99 -4.99
N LEU A 29 9.33 19.01 -5.89
CA LEU A 29 10.38 18.02 -6.04
C LEU A 29 10.35 17.48 -7.47
N ARG A 30 11.43 17.67 -8.22
CA ARG A 30 11.65 17.00 -9.52
C ARG A 30 13.13 16.93 -9.86
N PHE A 31 13.49 16.09 -10.82
CA PHE A 31 14.84 16.04 -11.37
C PHE A 31 14.81 16.60 -12.78
N ASP A 32 15.56 17.66 -13.06
CA ASP A 32 15.58 18.25 -14.40
C ASP A 32 16.79 17.74 -15.18
N LEU A 33 16.53 16.89 -16.19
CA LEU A 33 17.58 16.38 -17.08
C LEU A 33 18.24 17.48 -17.92
N THR A 34 17.54 18.59 -18.18
CA THR A 34 18.11 19.71 -18.96
C THR A 34 19.08 20.55 -18.13
N LEU A 35 18.83 20.65 -16.82
CA LEU A 35 19.67 21.42 -15.89
C LEU A 35 20.67 20.55 -15.12
N GLY A 36 20.54 19.22 -15.17
CA GLY A 36 21.45 18.26 -14.54
C GLY A 36 21.36 18.17 -13.01
N HIS A 37 20.34 18.78 -12.40
CA HIS A 37 20.17 18.79 -10.94
C HIS A 37 18.70 18.58 -10.51
N ALA A 38 18.52 18.19 -9.25
CA ALA A 38 17.20 18.11 -8.63
C ALA A 38 16.75 19.50 -8.20
N ILE A 39 15.46 19.79 -8.28
CA ILE A 39 14.85 21.01 -7.74
C ILE A 39 14.03 20.61 -6.52
N PHE A 40 14.23 21.33 -5.42
CA PHE A 40 13.51 21.14 -4.17
C PHE A 40 12.93 22.48 -3.70
N PHE A 41 11.59 22.56 -3.65
CA PHE A 41 10.85 23.80 -3.37
C PHE A 41 11.33 25.00 -4.21
N GLY A 42 11.49 24.81 -5.52
CA GLY A 42 11.96 25.84 -6.45
C GLY A 42 13.45 26.17 -6.36
N HIS A 43 14.20 25.59 -5.41
CA HIS A 43 15.63 25.82 -5.27
C HIS A 43 16.45 24.69 -5.90
N PRO A 44 17.57 25.01 -6.57
CA PRO A 44 18.46 24.01 -7.16
C PRO A 44 19.15 23.21 -6.05
N TRP A 45 18.86 21.92 -5.98
CA TRP A 45 19.54 20.96 -5.14
C TRP A 45 20.73 20.36 -5.90
N THR A 46 21.90 20.97 -5.74
CA THR A 46 23.15 20.50 -6.34
C THR A 46 24.00 19.74 -5.33
N LEU A 47 24.59 18.63 -5.77
CA LEU A 47 25.53 17.83 -4.99
C LEU A 47 26.93 18.49 -4.91
N GLY A 48 27.13 19.63 -5.60
CA GLY A 48 28.41 20.34 -5.68
C GLY A 48 29.47 19.61 -6.52
N ILE A 49 29.04 18.69 -7.39
CA ILE A 49 29.92 17.91 -8.27
C ILE A 49 30.53 18.80 -9.36
N ASP A 50 29.79 19.81 -9.84
CA ASP A 50 30.24 20.71 -10.91
C ASP A 50 31.48 21.52 -10.49
N ASP A 51 31.56 21.93 -9.22
CA ASP A 51 32.73 22.64 -8.69
C ASP A 51 33.95 21.73 -8.53
N PHE A 52 33.74 20.44 -8.32
CA PHE A 52 34.82 19.44 -8.31
C PHE A 52 35.33 19.17 -9.72
N VAL A 53 34.42 18.99 -10.69
CA VAL A 53 34.75 18.81 -12.11
C VAL A 53 35.45 20.03 -12.68
N ALA A 54 35.07 21.24 -12.25
CA ALA A 54 35.72 22.49 -12.62
C ALA A 54 37.07 22.73 -11.90
N GLY A 55 37.54 21.80 -11.06
CA GLY A 55 38.80 21.91 -10.34
C GLY A 55 38.83 22.96 -9.22
N ARG A 56 37.68 23.54 -8.85
CA ARG A 56 37.57 24.61 -7.86
C ARG A 56 37.61 24.11 -6.41
N ILE A 57 37.33 22.83 -6.18
CA ILE A 57 37.35 22.21 -4.84
C ILE A 57 38.20 20.94 -4.82
N GLY A 58 38.91 20.71 -3.70
CA GLY A 58 39.64 19.47 -3.45
C GLY A 58 38.72 18.29 -3.10
N VAL A 59 39.24 17.06 -3.28
CA VAL A 59 38.53 15.79 -3.07
C VAL A 59 37.82 15.72 -1.70
N GLY A 60 38.45 16.22 -0.63
CA GLY A 60 37.86 16.21 0.71
C GLY A 60 36.59 17.05 0.86
N LYS A 61 36.55 18.25 0.26
CA LYS A 61 35.36 19.11 0.27
C LYS A 61 34.24 18.55 -0.62
N ALA A 62 34.59 17.94 -1.75
CA ALA A 62 33.63 17.25 -2.61
C ALA A 62 32.99 16.04 -1.89
N ALA A 63 33.80 15.21 -1.22
CA ALA A 63 33.32 14.08 -0.42
C ALA A 63 32.41 14.55 0.74
N TRP A 64 32.78 15.63 1.42
CA TRP A 64 31.97 16.22 2.48
C TRP A 64 30.61 16.73 1.96
N ASN A 65 30.60 17.45 0.83
CA ASN A 65 29.38 17.93 0.20
C ASN A 65 28.47 16.77 -0.23
N LEU A 66 29.02 15.73 -0.85
CA LEU A 66 28.27 14.54 -1.25
C LEU A 66 27.68 13.81 -0.04
N PHE A 67 28.45 13.70 1.04
CA PHE A 67 27.96 13.08 2.26
C PHE A 67 26.82 13.88 2.89
N TRP A 68 26.99 15.18 3.11
CA TRP A 68 26.02 16.01 3.81
C TRP A 68 24.78 16.35 2.97
N ARG A 69 24.95 16.60 1.66
CA ARG A 69 23.85 17.00 0.75
C ARG A 69 23.24 15.83 -0.02
N GLY A 70 23.90 14.68 -0.07
CA GLY A 70 23.41 13.50 -0.79
C GLY A 70 23.13 12.33 0.15
N ALA A 71 24.19 11.76 0.72
CA ALA A 71 24.10 10.51 1.48
C ALA A 71 23.25 10.66 2.77
N LEU A 72 23.52 11.67 3.59
CA LEU A 72 22.83 11.88 4.86
C LEU A 72 21.31 12.07 4.71
N PRO A 73 20.78 12.95 3.83
CA PRO A 73 19.33 13.09 3.66
C PRO A 73 18.71 11.82 3.08
N LEU A 74 19.37 11.15 2.13
CA LEU A 74 18.87 9.92 1.51
C LEU A 74 18.80 8.76 2.51
N PHE A 75 19.92 8.41 3.14
CA PHE A 75 20.01 7.30 4.08
C PHE A 75 19.32 7.61 5.41
N GLY A 76 19.39 8.86 5.89
CA GLY A 76 18.66 9.30 7.07
C GLY A 76 17.15 9.23 6.86
N GLY A 77 16.66 9.70 5.71
CA GLY A 77 15.25 9.57 5.31
C GLY A 77 14.81 8.11 5.19
N ALA A 78 15.62 7.27 4.53
CA ALA A 78 15.35 5.84 4.41
C ALA A 78 15.32 5.14 5.78
N ALA A 79 16.27 5.44 6.66
CA ALA A 79 16.33 4.87 8.01
C ALA A 79 15.12 5.28 8.86
N LEU A 80 14.73 6.56 8.83
CA LEU A 80 13.51 7.04 9.50
C LEU A 80 12.27 6.36 8.95
N PHE A 81 12.15 6.26 7.63
CA PHE A 81 11.04 5.58 6.96
C PHE A 81 10.93 4.11 7.37
N LEU A 82 12.05 3.38 7.39
CA LEU A 82 12.08 1.98 7.83
C LEU A 82 11.83 1.83 9.34
N TRP A 83 12.26 2.78 10.15
CA TRP A 83 11.96 2.81 11.59
C TRP A 83 10.45 2.96 11.84
N ILE A 84 9.77 3.82 11.09
CA ILE A 84 8.30 3.95 11.14
C ILE A 84 7.65 2.63 10.66
N ALA A 85 8.09 2.11 9.52
CA ALA A 85 7.56 0.87 8.96
C ALA A 85 7.73 -0.34 9.89
N ARG A 86 8.84 -0.39 10.66
CA ARG A 86 9.07 -1.41 11.68
C ARG A 86 7.96 -1.44 12.75
N ARG A 87 7.32 -0.31 13.05
CA ARG A 87 6.23 -0.21 14.03
C ARG A 87 4.85 -0.37 13.41
N TYR A 88 4.65 0.18 12.21
CA TYR A 88 3.32 0.33 11.60
C TYR A 88 3.12 -0.45 10.30
N GLY A 89 4.04 -1.33 9.90
CA GLY A 89 3.89 -2.13 8.69
C GLY A 89 4.02 -1.32 7.41
N ARG A 90 3.33 -1.75 6.35
CA ARG A 90 3.28 -1.03 5.06
C ARG A 90 2.24 0.11 5.09
N LEU A 91 2.28 0.95 6.13
CA LEU A 91 1.35 2.07 6.30
C LEU A 91 1.41 3.03 5.09
N TYR A 92 2.62 3.35 4.61
CA TYR A 92 2.82 4.14 3.40
C TYR A 92 2.04 3.56 2.21
N CYS A 93 2.18 2.26 1.94
CA CYS A 93 1.45 1.60 0.86
C CYS A 93 -0.06 1.74 1.02
N GLY A 94 -0.63 1.60 2.23
CA GLY A 94 -2.07 1.67 2.43
C GLY A 94 -2.69 3.07 2.43
N TRP A 95 -1.89 4.10 2.73
CA TRP A 95 -2.39 5.44 3.06
C TRP A 95 -1.87 6.56 2.16
N LEU A 96 -0.63 6.45 1.68
CA LEU A 96 0.08 7.55 1.02
C LEU A 96 0.51 7.21 -0.42
N CYS A 97 0.74 5.92 -0.71
CA CYS A 97 1.28 5.49 -1.99
C CYS A 97 0.31 5.77 -3.16
N PRO A 98 0.69 6.64 -4.12
CA PRO A 98 -0.14 6.97 -5.28
C PRO A 98 -0.41 5.76 -6.19
N HIS A 99 0.50 4.79 -6.20
CA HIS A 99 0.34 3.56 -6.98
C HIS A 99 -0.75 2.68 -6.36
N PHE A 100 -0.72 2.49 -5.03
CA PHE A 100 -1.70 1.65 -4.36
C PHE A 100 -3.11 2.24 -4.39
N SER A 101 -3.27 3.56 -4.38
CA SER A 101 -4.59 4.20 -4.53
C SER A 101 -5.23 3.90 -5.90
N VAL A 102 -4.43 3.87 -6.97
CA VAL A 102 -4.88 3.43 -8.30
C VAL A 102 -5.25 1.95 -8.27
N VAL A 103 -4.40 1.10 -7.69
CA VAL A 103 -4.67 -0.34 -7.53
C VAL A 103 -5.97 -0.60 -6.77
N GLU A 104 -6.23 0.13 -5.69
CA GLU A 104 -7.46 0.00 -4.91
C GLU A 104 -8.70 0.43 -5.72
N THR A 105 -8.58 1.50 -6.49
CA THR A 105 -9.64 1.99 -7.39
C THR A 105 -9.97 0.94 -8.46
N ILE A 106 -8.95 0.39 -9.12
CA ILE A 106 -9.10 -0.66 -10.13
C ILE A 106 -9.66 -1.95 -9.52
N ASN A 107 -9.21 -2.35 -8.32
CA ASN A 107 -9.80 -3.48 -7.60
C ASN A 107 -11.30 -3.25 -7.32
N GLY A 108 -11.68 -2.03 -6.95
CA GLY A 108 -13.09 -1.63 -6.78
C GLY A 108 -13.91 -1.81 -8.05
N LEU A 109 -13.39 -1.35 -9.19
CA LEU A 109 -14.05 -1.47 -10.50
C LEU A 109 -14.10 -2.93 -10.98
N MET A 110 -13.03 -3.71 -10.83
CA MET A 110 -13.00 -5.12 -11.20
C MET A 110 -13.93 -5.98 -10.35
N ARG A 111 -14.08 -5.67 -9.05
CA ARG A 111 -15.11 -6.30 -8.23
C ARG A 111 -16.52 -6.06 -8.76
N ARG A 112 -16.80 -4.89 -9.33
CA ARG A 112 -18.09 -4.59 -9.96
C ARG A 112 -18.22 -5.25 -11.34
N ALA A 113 -17.15 -5.28 -12.13
CA ALA A 113 -17.17 -5.84 -13.48
C ALA A 113 -17.28 -7.37 -13.52
N ILE A 114 -16.45 -8.06 -12.75
CA ILE A 114 -16.28 -9.53 -12.82
C ILE A 114 -16.46 -10.23 -11.46
N GLY A 115 -16.71 -9.49 -10.37
CA GLY A 115 -16.83 -10.08 -9.04
C GLY A 115 -15.52 -10.59 -8.44
N ARG A 116 -14.38 -10.27 -9.05
CA ARG A 116 -13.05 -10.77 -8.66
C ARG A 116 -12.11 -9.61 -8.42
N HIS A 117 -11.11 -9.80 -7.56
CA HIS A 117 -10.08 -8.78 -7.37
C HIS A 117 -9.12 -8.72 -8.53
N SER A 118 -8.93 -9.78 -9.30
CA SER A 118 -8.04 -9.85 -10.48
C SER A 118 -8.49 -10.91 -11.49
N LEU A 119 -8.01 -10.82 -12.74
CA LEU A 119 -8.33 -11.79 -13.80
C LEU A 119 -7.82 -13.21 -13.50
N TRP A 120 -6.75 -13.31 -12.69
CA TRP A 120 -6.14 -14.58 -12.30
C TRP A 120 -6.91 -15.36 -11.24
N GLU A 121 -7.96 -14.77 -10.66
CA GLU A 121 -8.70 -15.40 -9.58
C GLU A 121 -9.76 -16.34 -10.15
N ARG A 122 -9.79 -17.60 -9.68
CA ARG A 122 -10.68 -18.62 -10.25
C ARG A 122 -12.14 -18.46 -9.83
N ARG A 123 -12.37 -18.01 -8.60
CA ARG A 123 -13.72 -17.93 -8.00
C ARG A 123 -14.12 -16.47 -7.77
N PRO A 124 -15.36 -16.08 -8.10
CA PRO A 124 -15.87 -14.78 -7.71
C PRO A 124 -16.04 -14.66 -6.20
N LEU A 125 -15.99 -13.44 -5.70
CA LEU A 125 -16.33 -13.08 -4.33
C LEU A 125 -17.83 -13.32 -4.07
N PRO A 126 -18.25 -13.50 -2.81
CA PRO A 126 -19.66 -13.67 -2.49
C PRO A 126 -20.47 -12.43 -2.88
N ALA A 127 -21.68 -12.63 -3.40
CA ALA A 127 -22.57 -11.53 -3.78
C ALA A 127 -22.97 -10.67 -2.58
N ARG A 128 -23.18 -11.29 -1.41
CA ARG A 128 -23.51 -10.59 -0.17
C ARG A 128 -22.29 -9.86 0.41
N GLN A 129 -22.38 -8.55 0.45
CA GLN A 129 -21.35 -7.65 0.96
C GLN A 129 -21.38 -7.56 2.50
N PRO A 130 -20.32 -7.02 3.13
CA PRO A 130 -20.28 -6.82 4.58
C PRO A 130 -21.35 -5.84 5.08
N ASP A 131 -21.87 -4.98 4.20
CA ASP A 131 -22.98 -4.06 4.47
C ASP A 131 -24.37 -4.76 4.39
N GLY A 132 -24.41 -6.04 4.02
CA GLY A 132 -25.63 -6.82 3.86
C GLY A 132 -26.28 -6.68 2.48
N THR A 133 -25.80 -5.76 1.64
CA THR A 133 -26.29 -5.57 0.28
C THR A 133 -25.88 -6.75 -0.60
N LEU A 134 -26.71 -7.05 -1.59
CA LEU A 134 -26.39 -8.01 -2.65
C LEU A 134 -25.80 -7.25 -3.83
N ARG A 135 -24.60 -7.64 -4.25
CA ARG A 135 -23.94 -7.10 -5.43
C ARG A 135 -23.57 -8.24 -6.36
N HIS A 136 -24.19 -8.23 -7.54
CA HIS A 136 -23.83 -9.11 -8.64
C HIS A 136 -22.84 -8.40 -9.56
N PRO A 137 -21.90 -9.14 -10.19
CA PRO A 137 -21.03 -8.58 -11.21
C PRO A 137 -21.86 -8.08 -12.41
N ASP A 138 -21.55 -6.88 -12.89
CA ASP A 138 -22.13 -6.28 -14.09
C ASP A 138 -21.03 -6.02 -15.13
N PRO A 139 -21.02 -6.74 -16.27
CA PRO A 139 -20.02 -6.58 -17.33
C PRO A 139 -19.87 -5.15 -17.86
N ARG A 140 -20.90 -4.29 -17.73
CA ARG A 140 -20.83 -2.88 -18.18
C ARG A 140 -19.73 -2.09 -17.47
N TYR A 141 -19.33 -2.52 -16.26
CA TYR A 141 -18.22 -1.92 -15.53
C TYR A 141 -16.84 -2.22 -16.14
N TRP A 142 -16.73 -3.03 -17.18
CA TRP A 142 -15.49 -3.16 -17.96
C TRP A 142 -15.09 -1.86 -18.64
N VAL A 143 -16.05 -1.08 -19.15
CA VAL A 143 -15.77 0.21 -19.79
C VAL A 143 -15.07 1.18 -18.83
N PRO A 144 -15.62 1.49 -17.62
CA PRO A 144 -14.92 2.33 -16.66
C PRO A 144 -13.66 1.67 -16.10
N THR A 145 -13.57 0.34 -16.06
CA THR A 145 -12.33 -0.36 -15.65
C THR A 145 -11.20 -0.10 -16.64
N LEU A 146 -11.45 -0.30 -17.95
CA LEU A 146 -10.45 -0.07 -18.99
C LEU A 146 -10.10 1.41 -19.10
N LEU A 147 -11.10 2.30 -19.03
CA LEU A 147 -10.87 3.73 -19.02
C LEU A 147 -10.01 4.16 -17.83
N ALA A 148 -10.26 3.62 -16.64
CA ALA A 148 -9.42 3.88 -15.48
C ALA A 148 -7.99 3.33 -15.66
N VAL A 149 -7.84 2.10 -16.17
CA VAL A 149 -6.53 1.48 -16.43
C VAL A 149 -5.71 2.34 -17.40
N PHE A 150 -6.25 2.64 -18.58
CA PHE A 150 -5.54 3.43 -19.59
C PHE A 150 -5.35 4.88 -19.17
N GLY A 151 -6.37 5.49 -18.54
CA GLY A 151 -6.31 6.86 -18.05
C GLY A 151 -5.25 7.03 -16.96
N PHE A 152 -5.20 6.14 -15.97
CA PHE A 152 -4.15 6.19 -14.95
C PHE A 152 -2.77 5.81 -15.49
N ALA A 153 -2.68 4.86 -16.42
CA ALA A 153 -1.42 4.50 -17.07
C ALA A 153 -0.83 5.67 -17.85
N PHE A 154 -1.65 6.35 -18.65
CA PHE A 154 -1.23 7.54 -19.39
C PHE A 154 -0.85 8.69 -18.46
N LEU A 155 -1.67 8.95 -17.43
CA LEU A 155 -1.36 9.96 -16.42
C LEU A 155 -0.01 9.67 -15.73
N TRP A 156 0.25 8.42 -15.35
CA TRP A 156 1.54 8.02 -14.77
C TRP A 156 2.71 8.23 -15.73
N ALA A 157 2.54 7.89 -17.01
CA ALA A 157 3.56 8.12 -18.02
C ALA A 157 3.88 9.61 -18.18
N VAL A 158 2.87 10.48 -18.26
CA VAL A 158 3.04 11.93 -18.33
C VAL A 158 3.70 12.46 -17.06
N VAL A 159 3.23 12.06 -15.88
CA VAL A 159 3.79 12.51 -14.61
C VAL A 159 5.26 12.12 -14.52
N LEU A 160 5.63 10.85 -14.76
CA LEU A 160 7.03 10.44 -14.74
C LEU A 160 7.90 11.22 -15.73
N LEU A 161 7.36 11.56 -16.90
CA LEU A 161 8.07 12.42 -17.85
C LEU A 161 8.28 13.84 -17.28
N THR A 162 7.29 14.44 -16.63
CA THR A 162 7.41 15.75 -15.95
C THR A 162 8.29 15.73 -14.71
N TRP A 163 8.53 14.56 -14.11
CA TRP A 163 9.52 14.40 -13.05
C TRP A 163 10.96 14.43 -13.57
N LEU A 164 11.16 14.26 -14.89
CA LEU A 164 12.45 14.21 -15.58
C LEU A 164 12.70 15.43 -16.49
N LEU A 165 11.65 16.02 -17.06
CA LEU A 165 11.69 17.14 -18.00
C LEU A 165 10.81 18.30 -17.48
N PRO A 166 11.09 19.55 -17.91
CA PRO A 166 10.28 20.70 -17.52
C PRO A 166 8.78 20.49 -17.84
N PRO A 167 7.87 20.74 -16.87
CA PRO A 167 6.44 20.49 -17.08
C PRO A 167 5.88 21.36 -18.20
N ALA A 168 6.33 22.61 -18.33
CA ALA A 168 5.85 23.53 -19.37
C ALA A 168 6.12 22.99 -20.79
N THR A 169 7.27 22.34 -21.02
CA THR A 169 7.60 21.79 -22.35
C THR A 169 6.84 20.50 -22.61
N VAL A 170 6.72 19.62 -21.60
CA VAL A 170 5.98 18.36 -21.75
C VAL A 170 4.50 18.62 -22.01
N TYR A 171 3.85 19.47 -21.20
CA TYR A 171 2.44 19.81 -21.40
C TYR A 171 2.23 20.63 -22.67
N GLY A 172 3.10 21.61 -22.97
CA GLY A 172 3.05 22.38 -24.22
C GLY A 172 3.05 21.49 -25.45
N ASN A 173 4.06 20.61 -25.58
CA ASN A 173 4.19 19.67 -26.69
C ASN A 173 3.01 18.69 -26.77
N LEU A 174 2.44 18.30 -25.62
CA LEU A 174 1.28 17.42 -25.60
C LEU A 174 0.01 18.13 -26.10
N PHE A 175 -0.19 19.40 -25.75
CA PHE A 175 -1.33 20.19 -26.20
C PHE A 175 -1.22 20.60 -27.67
N THR A 176 -0.03 20.92 -28.16
CA THR A 176 0.19 21.29 -29.57
C THR A 176 0.32 20.08 -30.50
N GLY A 177 0.51 18.88 -29.95
CA GLY A 177 0.74 17.66 -30.74
C GLY A 177 2.18 17.54 -31.27
N GLU A 178 3.09 18.40 -30.85
CA GLU A 178 4.49 18.46 -31.29
C GLU A 178 5.42 17.67 -30.36
N LEU A 179 5.01 16.46 -29.97
CA LEU A 179 5.84 15.58 -29.14
C LEU A 179 7.12 15.20 -29.88
N THR A 180 8.27 15.38 -29.22
CA THR A 180 9.53 14.87 -29.76
C THR A 180 9.48 13.35 -29.87
N ARG A 181 10.27 12.76 -30.78
CA ARG A 181 10.31 11.30 -30.98
C ARG A 181 10.53 10.54 -29.66
N ASN A 182 11.47 11.02 -28.83
CA ASN A 182 11.78 10.39 -27.55
C ASN A 182 10.63 10.51 -26.54
N GLN A 183 9.95 11.68 -26.48
CA GLN A 183 8.77 11.87 -25.63
C GLN A 183 7.63 10.95 -26.06
N ALA A 184 7.33 10.88 -27.36
CA ALA A 184 6.29 10.02 -27.90
C ALA A 184 6.57 8.53 -27.64
N THR A 185 7.80 8.07 -27.91
CA THR A 185 8.22 6.68 -27.63
C THR A 185 8.12 6.36 -26.14
N PHE A 186 8.56 7.27 -25.26
CA PHE A 186 8.45 7.08 -23.81
C PHE A 186 6.99 6.99 -23.38
N LEU A 187 6.13 7.92 -23.81
CA LEU A 187 4.72 7.93 -23.43
C LEU A 187 4.00 6.65 -23.88
N ILE A 188 4.22 6.19 -25.11
CA ILE A 188 3.61 4.96 -25.64
C ILE A 188 4.11 3.74 -24.85
N ALA A 189 5.43 3.60 -24.70
CA ALA A 189 6.04 2.45 -24.03
C ALA A 189 5.64 2.40 -22.54
N ALA A 190 5.74 3.52 -21.83
CA ALA A 190 5.37 3.61 -20.41
C ALA A 190 3.86 3.39 -20.21
N THR A 191 3.00 3.99 -21.03
CA THR A 191 1.54 3.77 -20.96
C THR A 191 1.21 2.31 -21.20
N GLY A 192 1.84 1.67 -22.18
CA GLY A 192 1.67 0.23 -22.43
C GLY A 192 2.10 -0.62 -21.23
N ALA A 193 3.29 -0.36 -20.69
CA ALA A 193 3.83 -1.08 -19.54
C ALA A 193 2.93 -0.92 -18.30
N PHE A 194 2.51 0.30 -17.95
CA PHE A 194 1.61 0.54 -16.81
C PHE A 194 0.21 -0.02 -17.05
N SER A 195 -0.30 -0.01 -18.28
CA SER A 195 -1.60 -0.64 -18.58
C SER A 195 -1.56 -2.15 -18.33
N ILE A 196 -0.49 -2.81 -18.77
CA ILE A 196 -0.24 -4.23 -18.50
C ILE A 196 -0.10 -4.47 -16.99
N GLU A 197 0.68 -3.62 -16.31
CA GLU A 197 0.88 -3.73 -14.88
C GLU A 197 -0.44 -3.60 -14.11
N PHE A 198 -1.18 -2.52 -14.35
CA PHE A 198 -2.44 -2.24 -13.68
C PHE A 198 -3.52 -3.28 -13.97
N LEU A 199 -3.62 -3.79 -15.21
CA LEU A 199 -4.63 -4.79 -15.56
C LEU A 199 -4.26 -6.19 -15.07
N LEU A 200 -3.00 -6.59 -15.25
CA LEU A 200 -2.55 -7.98 -15.09
C LEU A 200 -1.64 -8.18 -13.88
N ALA A 201 -0.65 -7.33 -13.64
CA ALA A 201 0.43 -7.60 -12.69
C ALA A 201 0.38 -6.80 -11.37
N ARG A 202 -0.64 -5.96 -11.12
CA ARG A 202 -0.64 -4.97 -10.03
C ARG A 202 -0.35 -5.54 -8.64
N HIS A 203 -0.94 -6.69 -8.31
CA HIS A 203 -0.72 -7.33 -7.01
C HIS A 203 0.65 -8.01 -6.93
N LEU A 204 1.18 -8.49 -8.07
CA LEU A 204 2.53 -9.04 -8.16
C LEU A 204 3.56 -7.92 -7.92
N PHE A 205 3.38 -6.78 -8.59
CA PHE A 205 4.24 -5.61 -8.41
C PHE A 205 4.18 -5.08 -6.97
N CYS A 206 2.98 -4.83 -6.41
CA CYS A 206 2.85 -4.37 -5.01
C CYS A 206 3.41 -5.36 -3.98
N ARG A 207 3.46 -6.65 -4.31
CA ARG A 207 3.93 -7.71 -3.40
C ARG A 207 5.44 -7.91 -3.48
N PHE A 208 6.00 -7.97 -4.68
CA PHE A 208 7.39 -8.38 -4.93
C PHE A 208 8.21 -7.38 -5.76
N GLY A 209 7.58 -6.62 -6.66
CA GLY A 209 8.29 -5.69 -7.56
C GLY A 209 8.61 -4.34 -6.91
N CYS A 210 7.74 -3.85 -6.02
CA CYS A 210 7.92 -2.55 -5.37
C CYS A 210 8.95 -2.65 -4.23
N ALA A 211 10.13 -2.07 -4.43
CA ALA A 211 11.20 -2.02 -3.44
C ALA A 211 10.75 -1.39 -2.11
N VAL A 212 10.01 -0.28 -2.17
CA VAL A 212 9.47 0.41 -0.98
C VAL A 212 8.61 -0.55 -0.15
N GLY A 213 7.65 -1.24 -0.79
CA GLY A 213 6.79 -2.20 -0.10
C GLY A 213 7.57 -3.40 0.47
N LEU A 214 8.57 -3.90 -0.26
CA LEU A 214 9.41 -5.02 0.19
C LEU A 214 10.20 -4.66 1.45
N PHE A 215 10.92 -3.54 1.46
CA PHE A 215 11.70 -3.13 2.63
C PHE A 215 10.81 -2.82 3.84
N GLN A 216 9.64 -2.21 3.63
CA GLN A 216 8.66 -2.02 4.71
C GLN A 216 8.18 -3.34 5.31
N SER A 217 7.91 -4.36 4.48
CA SER A 217 7.56 -5.70 4.99
C SER A 217 8.67 -6.31 5.82
N LEU A 218 9.90 -6.26 5.33
CA LEU A 218 11.05 -6.87 6.01
C LEU A 218 11.27 -6.20 7.37
N ALA A 219 11.27 -4.87 7.40
CA ALA A 219 11.37 -4.09 8.63
C ALA A 219 10.24 -4.42 9.63
N TRP A 220 9.00 -4.55 9.14
CA TRP A 220 7.87 -4.92 9.98
C TRP A 220 7.91 -6.36 10.48
N MET A 221 8.34 -7.31 9.63
CA MET A 221 8.46 -8.72 10.00
C MET A 221 9.55 -8.94 11.06
N ALA A 222 10.58 -8.10 11.09
CA ALA A 222 11.64 -8.14 12.10
C ALA A 222 11.20 -7.67 13.50
N ASN A 223 9.98 -7.16 13.67
CA ASN A 223 9.46 -6.69 14.95
C ASN A 223 8.23 -7.51 15.39
N ASP A 224 8.38 -8.35 16.40
CA ASP A 224 7.32 -9.19 16.96
C ASP A 224 6.23 -8.39 17.70
N ARG A 225 6.53 -7.15 18.10
CA ARG A 225 5.62 -6.24 18.82
C ARG A 225 4.99 -5.16 17.94
N ALA A 226 5.18 -5.23 16.62
CA ALA A 226 4.61 -4.24 15.70
C ALA A 226 3.08 -4.24 15.71
N LEU A 227 2.48 -3.12 15.28
CA LEU A 227 1.05 -3.05 15.00
C LEU A 227 0.68 -4.12 13.97
N VAL A 228 -0.37 -4.89 14.24
CA VAL A 228 -0.91 -5.91 13.33
C VAL A 228 -2.39 -6.12 13.62
N VAL A 229 -3.13 -6.62 12.63
CA VAL A 229 -4.51 -7.08 12.83
C VAL A 229 -4.51 -8.39 13.62
N GLY A 230 -5.13 -8.38 14.79
CA GLY A 230 -5.32 -9.55 15.64
C GLY A 230 -6.74 -10.09 15.55
N PHE A 231 -6.87 -11.41 15.65
CA PHE A 231 -8.13 -12.13 15.66
C PHE A 231 -8.36 -12.76 17.04
N ASP A 232 -9.54 -12.52 17.61
CA ASP A 232 -9.97 -13.15 18.85
C ASP A 232 -10.47 -14.58 18.58
N THR A 233 -9.58 -15.55 18.78
CA THR A 233 -9.86 -16.96 18.54
C THR A 233 -10.90 -17.53 19.50
N ALA A 234 -11.03 -17.00 20.73
CA ALA A 234 -12.05 -17.44 21.68
C ALA A 234 -13.46 -17.14 21.17
N ARG A 235 -13.60 -16.05 20.40
CA ARG A 235 -14.86 -15.61 19.80
C ARG A 235 -15.02 -16.05 18.34
N ALA A 236 -14.25 -17.06 17.89
CA ALA A 236 -14.32 -17.55 16.52
C ALA A 236 -15.71 -18.09 16.11
N ALA A 237 -16.53 -18.50 17.07
CA ALA A 237 -17.92 -18.93 16.81
C ALA A 237 -18.78 -17.83 16.15
N VAL A 238 -18.49 -16.55 16.41
CA VAL A 238 -19.16 -15.40 15.77
C VAL A 238 -18.95 -15.41 14.25
N CYS A 239 -17.86 -16.01 13.76
CA CYS A 239 -17.58 -16.10 12.33
C CYS A 239 -18.36 -17.21 11.60
N LYS A 240 -19.08 -18.12 12.29
CA LYS A 240 -19.75 -19.28 11.64
C LYS A 240 -20.76 -18.84 10.58
N SER A 241 -21.50 -17.77 10.83
CA SER A 241 -22.47 -17.18 9.90
C SER A 241 -21.87 -16.09 8.99
N CYS A 242 -20.56 -15.83 9.10
CA CYS A 242 -19.86 -14.83 8.30
C CYS A 242 -19.30 -15.48 7.03
N ASN A 243 -19.56 -14.87 5.88
CA ASN A 243 -19.05 -15.32 4.56
C ASN A 243 -17.59 -14.93 4.30
N ASN A 244 -16.74 -14.91 5.34
CA ASN A 244 -15.36 -14.43 5.30
C ASN A 244 -15.23 -12.96 4.83
N ALA A 245 -16.14 -12.10 5.27
CA ALA A 245 -16.21 -10.68 4.89
C ALA A 245 -14.85 -9.95 4.97
N CYS A 246 -14.06 -10.22 6.02
CA CYS A 246 -12.73 -9.62 6.19
C CYS A 246 -11.70 -10.08 5.15
N ASP A 247 -11.73 -11.37 4.75
CA ASP A 247 -10.86 -11.91 3.70
C ASP A 247 -11.24 -11.29 2.33
N ASN A 248 -12.54 -11.20 2.05
CA ASN A 248 -13.09 -10.64 0.81
C ASN A 248 -12.82 -9.13 0.67
N ALA A 249 -12.79 -8.41 1.78
CA ALA A 249 -12.55 -6.97 1.82
C ALA A 249 -11.07 -6.61 1.63
N CYS A 250 -10.13 -7.54 1.89
CA CYS A 250 -8.71 -7.23 1.83
C CYS A 250 -8.23 -6.99 0.39
N PRO A 251 -7.78 -5.77 0.02
CA PRO A 251 -7.29 -5.47 -1.33
C PRO A 251 -6.03 -6.27 -1.70
N MET A 252 -5.26 -6.70 -0.70
CA MET A 252 -4.06 -7.53 -0.84
C MET A 252 -4.34 -9.04 -0.77
N ARG A 253 -5.62 -9.44 -0.67
CA ARG A 253 -6.06 -10.84 -0.62
C ARG A 253 -5.39 -11.65 0.50
N LEU A 254 -5.22 -10.99 1.65
CA LEU A 254 -4.73 -11.62 2.87
C LEU A 254 -5.89 -12.20 3.68
N LYS A 255 -5.56 -13.13 4.57
CA LYS A 255 -6.51 -13.71 5.52
C LYS A 255 -6.22 -13.14 6.91
N PRO A 256 -6.98 -12.13 7.39
CA PRO A 256 -6.70 -11.43 8.65
C PRO A 256 -6.81 -12.30 9.91
N ARG A 257 -7.40 -13.49 9.78
CA ARG A 257 -7.53 -14.49 10.86
C ARG A 257 -6.34 -15.45 10.94
N THR A 258 -5.19 -15.07 10.39
CA THR A 258 -3.99 -15.92 10.33
C THR A 258 -2.81 -15.25 11.01
N LEU A 259 -1.70 -15.98 11.13
CA LEU A 259 -0.49 -15.48 11.77
C LEU A 259 0.19 -14.38 10.94
N LYS A 260 0.91 -13.48 11.62
CA LYS A 260 1.64 -12.35 11.03
C LYS A 260 2.49 -12.73 9.81
N ARG A 261 3.19 -13.86 9.87
CA ARG A 261 4.03 -14.37 8.77
C ARG A 261 3.28 -14.68 7.47
N ARG A 262 1.97 -14.90 7.54
CA ARG A 262 1.09 -15.08 6.36
C ARG A 262 0.48 -13.77 5.87
N MET A 263 0.74 -12.66 6.57
CA MET A 263 0.24 -11.32 6.29
C MET A 263 1.37 -10.32 5.97
N PHE A 264 2.49 -10.80 5.42
CA PHE A 264 3.67 -9.97 5.20
C PHE A 264 3.42 -8.73 4.32
N THR A 265 2.42 -8.76 3.42
CA THR A 265 2.02 -7.64 2.57
C THR A 265 0.88 -6.79 3.14
N CYS A 266 0.56 -6.90 4.43
CA CYS A 266 -0.50 -6.09 5.04
C CYS A 266 -0.17 -4.60 4.88
N THR A 267 -1.11 -3.85 4.30
CA THR A 267 -0.98 -2.39 4.08
C THR A 267 -1.54 -1.55 5.22
N GLU A 268 -1.96 -2.20 6.31
CA GLU A 268 -2.62 -1.57 7.45
C GLU A 268 -3.75 -0.61 7.07
N CYS A 269 -4.52 -0.98 6.04
CA CYS A 269 -5.62 -0.18 5.50
C CYS A 269 -6.93 -0.28 6.31
N ALA A 270 -7.00 -1.14 7.32
CA ALA A 270 -8.17 -1.41 8.18
C ALA A 270 -9.45 -1.91 7.48
N GLN A 271 -9.49 -2.13 6.15
CA GLN A 271 -10.71 -2.56 5.46
C GLN A 271 -11.29 -3.87 6.01
N CYS A 272 -10.43 -4.78 6.48
CA CYS A 272 -10.86 -6.01 7.13
C CYS A 272 -11.51 -5.77 8.50
N LEU A 273 -11.07 -4.76 9.24
CA LEU A 273 -11.64 -4.38 10.53
C LEU A 273 -13.04 -3.80 10.33
N ASP A 274 -13.20 -2.87 9.39
CA ASP A 274 -14.51 -2.27 9.12
C ASP A 274 -15.49 -3.30 8.57
N ALA A 275 -15.03 -4.21 7.71
CA ALA A 275 -15.87 -5.30 7.21
C ALA A 275 -16.30 -6.26 8.34
N CYS A 276 -15.40 -6.54 9.29
CA CYS A 276 -15.74 -7.32 10.47
C CYS A 276 -16.76 -6.59 11.34
N GLU A 277 -16.54 -5.30 11.60
CA GLU A 277 -17.42 -4.46 12.42
C GLU A 277 -18.83 -4.39 11.82
N GLN A 278 -18.97 -4.14 10.52
CA GLN A 278 -20.27 -4.12 9.86
C GLN A 278 -21.05 -5.43 10.01
N VAL A 279 -20.36 -6.58 9.93
CA VAL A 279 -20.99 -7.88 10.12
C VAL A 279 -21.37 -8.10 11.58
N THR A 280 -20.47 -7.83 12.52
CA THR A 280 -20.73 -8.08 13.96
C THR A 280 -21.78 -7.15 14.53
N THR A 281 -21.83 -5.89 14.09
CA THR A 281 -22.87 -4.93 14.49
C THR A 281 -24.26 -5.41 14.08
N ARG A 282 -24.43 -5.99 12.88
CA ARG A 282 -25.73 -6.59 12.50
C ARG A 282 -26.10 -7.83 13.31
N LEU A 283 -25.11 -8.55 13.80
CA LEU A 283 -25.31 -9.70 14.68
C LEU A 283 -25.50 -9.29 16.15
N GLY A 284 -25.45 -7.98 16.48
CA GLY A 284 -25.53 -7.49 17.86
C GLY A 284 -24.31 -7.85 18.72
N THR A 285 -23.15 -8.11 18.10
CA THR A 285 -21.93 -8.54 18.79
C THR A 285 -20.78 -7.57 18.54
N ARG A 286 -19.76 -7.61 19.41
CA ARG A 286 -18.53 -6.81 19.23
C ARG A 286 -17.65 -7.37 18.10
N PRO A 287 -16.86 -6.55 17.39
CA PRO A 287 -15.89 -7.03 16.41
C PRO A 287 -14.93 -8.07 16.99
N VAL A 288 -14.54 -9.05 16.18
CA VAL A 288 -13.55 -10.10 16.55
C VAL A 288 -12.16 -9.84 15.96
N LEU A 289 -12.06 -8.92 14.99
CA LEU A 289 -10.79 -8.39 14.54
C LEU A 289 -10.53 -7.03 15.19
N ARG A 290 -9.29 -6.79 15.63
CA ARG A 290 -8.86 -5.53 16.25
C ARG A 290 -7.39 -5.25 15.96
N TRP A 291 -7.00 -3.98 16.10
CA TRP A 291 -5.59 -3.62 16.15
C TRP A 291 -4.96 -4.16 17.43
N VAL A 292 -3.81 -4.84 17.31
CA VAL A 292 -2.97 -5.24 18.44
C VAL A 292 -1.53 -4.77 18.22
N ARG A 293 -0.82 -4.48 19.31
CA ARG A 293 0.57 -4.01 19.33
C ARG A 293 1.23 -4.38 20.66
N GLY A 294 2.56 -4.34 20.73
CA GLY A 294 3.27 -4.70 21.96
C GLY A 294 3.07 -6.18 22.29
N GLU A 295 2.92 -6.50 23.57
CA GLU A 295 2.68 -7.86 24.04
C GLU A 295 1.43 -8.49 23.39
N ALA A 296 0.36 -7.71 23.19
CA ALA A 296 -0.87 -8.20 22.55
C ALA A 296 -0.68 -8.66 21.09
N ALA A 297 0.43 -8.30 20.42
CA ALA A 297 0.76 -8.78 19.08
C ALA A 297 1.43 -10.17 19.10
N LEU A 298 2.06 -10.57 20.19
CA LEU A 298 2.83 -11.83 20.26
C LEU A 298 2.00 -13.08 19.90
N PRO A 299 0.71 -13.21 20.27
CA PRO A 299 -0.08 -14.36 19.84
C PRO A 299 -0.29 -14.42 18.33
N VAL A 300 -0.41 -13.27 17.68
CA VAL A 300 -0.56 -13.18 16.22
C VAL A 300 0.75 -13.53 15.51
N VAL A 301 1.90 -13.24 16.13
CA VAL A 301 3.22 -13.53 15.56
C VAL A 301 3.62 -14.99 15.77
N THR A 302 3.52 -15.47 17.01
CA THR A 302 4.02 -16.79 17.43
C THR A 302 2.99 -17.91 17.22
N GLY A 303 1.70 -17.56 17.20
CA GLY A 303 0.60 -18.52 17.24
C GLY A 303 0.41 -19.17 18.61
N ARG A 304 1.11 -18.70 19.65
CA ARG A 304 0.95 -19.16 21.03
C ARG A 304 0.10 -18.15 21.81
N PRO A 305 -0.80 -18.59 22.71
CA PRO A 305 -1.49 -17.66 23.59
C PRO A 305 -0.47 -16.87 24.41
N LEU A 306 -0.83 -15.65 24.83
CA LEU A 306 -0.06 -14.97 25.85
C LEU A 306 -0.02 -15.90 27.06
N LEU A 307 1.17 -16.40 27.43
CA LEU A 307 1.33 -17.08 28.69
C LEU A 307 0.91 -16.06 29.74
N VAL A 308 -0.18 -16.38 30.46
CA VAL A 308 -0.70 -15.59 31.58
C VAL A 308 0.31 -15.72 32.72
N ARG A 309 1.49 -15.11 32.59
CA ARG A 309 2.52 -15.09 33.62
C ARG A 309 2.65 -13.73 34.31
N GLU A 310 1.90 -12.73 33.84
CA GLU A 310 1.86 -11.38 34.45
C GLU A 310 0.43 -10.88 34.76
N ALA A 311 -0.63 -11.65 34.48
CA ALA A 311 -1.98 -11.30 34.95
C ALA A 311 -2.24 -11.70 36.42
N ALA A 312 -1.28 -12.38 37.08
CA ALA A 312 -1.33 -12.67 38.51
C ALA A 312 -1.07 -11.44 39.42
N ARG A 313 -1.08 -10.21 38.86
CA ARG A 313 -1.26 -8.96 39.64
C ARG A 313 -2.70 -8.45 39.69
N GLY A 314 -3.68 -9.19 39.17
CA GLY A 314 -5.08 -8.79 39.28
C GLY A 314 -6.07 -9.92 39.02
N ARG A 315 -6.30 -10.75 40.05
CA ARG A 315 -7.41 -11.72 40.31
C ARG A 315 -7.88 -12.67 39.19
N PRO A 316 -8.24 -13.93 39.55
CA PRO A 316 -8.39 -15.02 38.59
C PRO A 316 -9.83 -15.17 38.11
N GLU A 317 -10.03 -15.39 36.81
CA GLU A 317 -11.13 -16.21 36.29
C GLU A 317 -10.56 -17.14 35.21
N GLU A 318 -10.89 -18.42 35.36
CA GLU A 318 -10.43 -19.57 34.60
C GLU A 318 -10.75 -19.46 33.10
N ILE A 319 -9.80 -19.86 32.25
CA ILE A 319 -10.10 -20.32 30.90
C ILE A 319 -9.35 -21.63 30.66
N GLU A 320 -10.16 -22.70 30.57
CA GLU A 320 -9.78 -24.08 30.29
C GLU A 320 -8.97 -24.26 28.99
N GLU A 321 -7.91 -25.05 29.16
CA GLU A 321 -7.43 -26.14 28.31
C GLU A 321 -7.67 -26.09 26.78
N TRP A 322 -6.59 -25.75 26.07
CA TRP A 322 -6.47 -25.85 24.63
C TRP A 322 -6.08 -27.27 24.20
N LYS A 323 -7.01 -28.06 23.65
CA LYS A 323 -6.70 -29.25 22.84
C LYS A 323 -6.64 -28.91 21.36
N ASN A 324 -5.41 -28.87 20.87
CA ASN A 324 -5.03 -28.95 19.46
C ASN A 324 -5.88 -29.97 18.69
N ARG A 325 -6.58 -29.53 17.65
CA ARG A 325 -7.02 -30.40 16.55
C ARG A 325 -6.53 -29.84 15.22
N SER A 326 -5.25 -30.10 14.96
CA SER A 326 -4.69 -30.15 13.61
C SER A 326 -4.23 -31.59 13.34
N ALA A 327 -5.14 -32.41 12.82
CA ALA A 327 -4.80 -33.69 12.20
C ALA A 327 -5.87 -34.02 11.14
N ASN A 328 -5.40 -34.63 10.05
CA ASN A 328 -6.11 -35.21 8.91
C ASN A 328 -6.63 -34.27 7.81
N SER A 329 -5.69 -33.85 6.95
CA SER A 329 -5.74 -34.28 5.55
C SER A 329 -5.49 -35.79 5.47
N GLY A 330 -6.48 -36.58 5.03
CA GLY A 330 -6.37 -38.02 4.87
C GLY A 330 -7.73 -38.68 4.53
N THR A 331 -7.94 -38.90 3.24
CA THR A 331 -8.79 -39.90 2.55
C THR A 331 -10.30 -39.92 2.77
N ALA A 332 -11.04 -39.51 1.73
CA ALA A 332 -11.76 -40.42 0.83
C ALA A 332 -11.73 -39.85 -0.58
#